data_AF-A0AAW8ZMH3-F1
#
_entry.id   AF-A0AAW8ZMH3-F1
#
_cell.length_a   1.000
_cell.length_b   1.000
_cell.length_c   1.000
_cell.angle_alpha   90.00
_cell.angle_beta   90.00
_cell.angle_gamma   90.00
#
_symmetry.space_group_name_H-M   'P 1'
#
loop_
_entity.id
_entity.type
_entity.pdbx_description
1 polymer ?
#
loop_
_entity_poly.entity_id
_entity_poly.type
_entity_poly.pdbx_seq_one_letter_code
_entity_poly.pdbx_strand_id
1 'polypeptide(L)'
;MNREIAQLSKQCHATRMRLFEEDSEPTTQEQRLFDTRAALIAQRNQVRDSQLNTLLHTLAPLEQVPAPRTTTSWLANVQSDVIQSNRRALLKARQQLGDTPDIAKHYARARRRLASLQESGADPGQVKRLERMMKGYENLLELEDIVKRTDDQLERMGGPRLMDSIPTTPQERRQRHRDEVDAHQEAIDNGYF
;
A
#
# COMPACT_ATOMS: atom_id res chain seq x y z
N MET A 1 8.28 11.26 -25.47
CA MET A 1 6.98 11.37 -24.75
C MET A 1 6.78 12.65 -23.93
N ASN A 2 7.21 12.81 -22.66
CA ASN A 2 6.78 14.02 -21.88
C ASN A 2 7.25 15.36 -22.48
N ARG A 3 8.51 15.45 -22.96
CA ARG A 3 9.03 16.65 -23.64
C ARG A 3 8.29 16.95 -24.93
N GLU A 4 7.97 15.91 -25.69
CA GLU A 4 7.24 15.98 -26.95
C GLU A 4 5.79 16.41 -26.75
N ILE A 5 5.08 15.86 -25.75
CA ILE A 5 3.75 16.34 -25.36
C ILE A 5 3.81 17.81 -24.95
N ALA A 6 4.85 18.25 -24.24
CA ALA A 6 5.00 19.66 -23.85
C ALA A 6 5.21 20.57 -25.06
N GLN A 7 6.05 20.17 -26.01
CA GLN A 7 6.26 20.90 -27.27
C GLN A 7 4.97 20.98 -28.10
N LEU A 8 4.30 19.85 -28.30
CA LEU A 8 3.00 19.80 -28.99
C LEU A 8 1.94 20.61 -28.25
N SER A 9 1.94 20.62 -26.92
CA SER A 9 0.98 21.45 -26.15
C SER A 9 1.18 22.94 -26.41
N LYS A 10 2.42 23.41 -26.55
CA LYS A 10 2.70 24.81 -26.92
C LYS A 10 2.21 25.12 -28.33
N GLN A 11 2.50 24.23 -29.29
CA GLN A 11 2.06 24.38 -30.67
C GLN A 11 0.53 24.37 -30.77
N CYS A 12 -0.12 23.38 -30.16
CA CYS A 12 -1.59 23.31 -30.09
C CYS A 12 -2.20 24.57 -29.48
N HIS A 13 -1.60 25.11 -28.42
CA HIS A 13 -2.10 26.33 -27.78
C HIS A 13 -2.01 27.54 -28.71
N ALA A 14 -0.85 27.75 -29.33
CA ALA A 14 -0.65 28.85 -30.29
C ALA A 14 -1.61 28.73 -31.48
N THR A 15 -1.76 27.53 -32.05
CA THR A 15 -2.71 27.26 -33.14
C THR A 15 -4.14 27.55 -32.71
N ARG A 16 -4.55 27.12 -31.52
CA ARG A 16 -5.93 27.33 -31.03
C ARG A 16 -6.25 28.80 -30.80
N MET A 17 -5.28 29.58 -30.31
CA MET A 17 -5.43 31.03 -30.16
C MET A 17 -5.58 31.71 -31.52
N ARG A 18 -4.73 31.36 -32.49
CA ARG A 18 -4.79 31.89 -33.86
C ARG A 18 -6.14 31.59 -34.52
N LEU A 19 -6.61 30.35 -34.46
CA LEU A 19 -7.91 29.96 -35.02
C LEU A 19 -9.09 30.70 -34.38
N PHE A 20 -9.00 30.99 -33.08
CA PHE A 20 -10.01 31.77 -32.37
C PHE A 20 -10.02 33.24 -32.82
N GLU A 21 -8.84 33.86 -32.99
CA GLU A 21 -8.72 35.24 -33.48
C GLU A 21 -9.19 35.39 -34.94
N GLU A 22 -8.94 34.38 -35.76
CA GLU A 22 -9.33 34.34 -37.18
C GLU A 22 -10.77 33.85 -37.42
N ASP A 23 -11.52 33.51 -36.35
CA ASP A 23 -12.85 32.85 -36.40
C ASP A 23 -12.91 31.74 -37.47
N SER A 24 -11.89 30.88 -37.46
CA SER A 24 -11.62 29.91 -38.53
C SER A 24 -11.55 28.48 -38.00
N GLU A 25 -11.98 27.52 -38.82
CA GLU A 25 -11.87 26.10 -38.50
C GLU A 25 -10.44 25.57 -38.68
N PRO A 26 -10.04 24.53 -37.93
CA PRO A 26 -8.73 23.92 -38.07
C PRO A 26 -8.53 23.33 -39.47
N THR A 27 -7.36 23.56 -40.05
CA THR A 27 -6.95 22.83 -41.25
C THR A 27 -6.72 21.34 -40.95
N THR A 28 -6.70 20.50 -41.97
CA THR A 28 -6.41 19.06 -41.80
C THR A 28 -5.06 18.81 -41.13
N GLN A 29 -4.05 19.66 -41.38
CA GLN A 29 -2.73 19.53 -40.74
C GLN A 29 -2.78 19.88 -39.26
N GLU A 30 -3.52 20.92 -38.88
CA GLU A 30 -3.69 21.32 -37.48
C GLU A 30 -4.53 20.31 -36.70
N GLN A 31 -5.55 19.74 -37.35
CA GLN A 31 -6.34 18.66 -36.77
C GLN A 31 -5.45 17.44 -36.47
N ARG A 32 -4.59 17.04 -37.41
CA ARG A 32 -3.61 15.96 -37.17
C ARG A 32 -2.68 16.26 -36.01
N LEU A 33 -2.28 17.52 -35.83
CA LEU A 33 -1.45 17.94 -34.71
C LEU A 33 -2.19 17.80 -33.37
N PHE A 34 -3.48 18.19 -33.31
CA PHE A 34 -4.32 17.97 -32.13
C PHE A 34 -4.51 16.48 -31.82
N ASP A 35 -4.80 15.67 -32.84
CA ASP A 35 -5.02 14.23 -32.70
C ASP A 35 -3.74 13.52 -32.22
N THR A 36 -2.58 13.89 -32.77
CA THR A 36 -1.27 13.35 -32.36
C THR A 36 -1.00 13.66 -30.89
N ARG A 37 -1.26 14.90 -30.45
CA ARG A 37 -1.13 15.26 -29.04
C ARG A 37 -2.08 14.46 -28.17
N ALA A 38 -3.34 14.31 -28.58
CA ALA A 38 -4.34 13.55 -27.83
C ALA A 38 -3.93 12.08 -27.67
N ALA A 39 -3.45 11.45 -28.75
CA ALA A 39 -2.96 10.08 -28.73
C ALA A 39 -1.77 9.88 -27.77
N LEU A 40 -0.80 10.80 -27.77
CA LEU A 40 0.34 10.73 -26.85
C LEU A 40 -0.08 10.94 -25.39
N ILE A 41 -1.06 11.81 -25.12
CA ILE A 41 -1.63 11.96 -23.77
C ILE A 41 -2.33 10.67 -23.34
N ALA A 42 -3.15 10.07 -24.20
CA ALA A 42 -3.84 8.82 -23.91
C ALA A 42 -2.85 7.69 -23.60
N GLN A 43 -1.79 7.54 -24.41
CA GLN A 43 -0.74 6.55 -24.18
C GLN A 43 -0.04 6.76 -22.83
N ARG A 44 0.31 8.00 -22.50
CA ARG A 44 0.93 8.34 -21.20
C ARG A 44 0.01 8.02 -20.03
N ASN A 45 -1.28 8.32 -20.15
CA ASN A 45 -2.28 8.01 -19.13
C ASN A 45 -2.45 6.50 -18.95
N GLN A 46 -2.50 5.74 -20.04
CA GLN A 46 -2.57 4.27 -19.97
C GLN A 46 -1.37 3.67 -19.23
N VAL A 47 -0.15 4.15 -19.49
CA VAL A 47 1.06 3.71 -18.78
C VAL A 47 0.97 4.08 -17.30
N ARG A 48 0.55 5.31 -16.97
CA ARG A 48 0.35 5.76 -15.60
C ARG A 48 -0.64 4.87 -14.85
N ASP A 49 -1.80 4.61 -15.45
CA ASP A 49 -2.90 3.88 -14.83
C ASP A 49 -2.54 2.41 -14.64
N SER A 50 -1.86 1.79 -15.60
CA SER A 50 -1.28 0.44 -15.46
C SER A 50 -0.30 0.36 -14.27
N GLN A 51 0.56 1.37 -14.12
CA GLN A 51 1.52 1.41 -13.03
C GLN A 51 0.84 1.66 -11.67
N LEU A 52 -0.20 2.50 -11.63
CA LEU A 52 -1.02 2.72 -10.43
C LEU A 52 -1.73 1.42 -10.02
N ASN A 53 -2.37 0.73 -10.96
CA ASN A 53 -3.01 -0.56 -10.71
C ASN A 53 -2.03 -1.61 -10.18
N THR A 54 -0.81 -1.64 -10.71
CA THR A 54 0.25 -2.54 -10.21
C THR A 54 0.59 -2.23 -8.75
N LEU A 55 0.73 -0.95 -8.39
CA LEU A 55 1.00 -0.54 -7.01
C LEU A 55 -0.17 -0.91 -6.09
N LEU A 56 -1.41 -0.64 -6.50
CA LEU A 56 -2.61 -0.96 -5.73
C LEU A 56 -2.76 -2.46 -5.50
N HIS A 57 -2.48 -3.28 -6.52
CA HIS A 57 -2.55 -4.73 -6.39
C HIS A 57 -1.48 -5.27 -5.44
N THR A 58 -0.24 -4.80 -5.58
CA THR A 58 0.89 -5.29 -4.77
C THR A 58 0.76 -4.85 -3.30
N LEU A 59 0.30 -3.63 -3.06
CA LEU A 59 0.14 -3.09 -1.71
C LEU A 59 -1.24 -3.38 -1.10
N ALA A 60 -2.11 -4.10 -1.82
CA ALA A 60 -3.47 -4.42 -1.37
C ALA A 60 -3.54 -5.03 0.05
N PRO A 61 -2.64 -5.96 0.44
CA PRO A 61 -2.67 -6.54 1.79
C PRO A 61 -2.48 -5.52 2.91
N LEU A 62 -1.87 -4.36 2.62
CA LEU A 62 -1.62 -3.32 3.61
C LEU A 62 -2.83 -2.43 3.88
N GLU A 63 -3.87 -2.47 3.04
CA GLU A 63 -5.01 -1.53 3.13
C GLU A 63 -5.73 -1.60 4.49
N GLN A 64 -5.68 -2.75 5.17
CA GLN A 64 -6.38 -3.00 6.43
C GLN A 64 -5.47 -3.11 7.66
N VAL A 65 -4.17 -2.80 7.52
CA VAL A 65 -3.26 -2.86 8.68
C VAL A 65 -3.60 -1.71 9.63
N PRO A 66 -4.10 -2.01 10.85
CA PRO A 66 -4.55 -0.98 11.77
C PRO A 66 -3.35 -0.26 12.38
N ALA A 67 -3.55 1.00 12.77
CA ALA A 67 -2.58 1.72 13.57
C ALA A 67 -2.36 0.99 14.92
N PRO A 68 -1.14 1.00 15.47
CA PRO A 68 -0.90 0.45 16.80
C PRO A 68 -1.74 1.12 17.87
N ARG A 69 -2.14 0.34 18.87
CA ARG A 69 -2.76 0.85 20.08
C ARG A 69 -1.67 1.29 21.06
N THR A 70 -1.93 2.38 21.75
CA THR A 70 -1.10 2.88 22.84
C THR A 70 -1.98 3.16 24.06
N THR A 71 -1.39 3.15 25.25
CA THR A 71 -2.10 3.49 26.49
C THR A 71 -1.16 4.21 27.44
N THR A 72 -1.73 5.15 28.19
CA THR A 72 -1.07 5.84 29.32
C THR A 72 -1.55 5.30 30.68
N SER A 73 -2.45 4.31 30.67
CA SER A 73 -2.96 3.70 31.89
C SER A 73 -1.88 2.90 32.61
N TRP A 74 -1.82 3.07 33.93
CA TRP A 74 -0.94 2.30 34.82
C TRP A 74 -1.48 0.91 35.15
N LEU A 75 -2.73 0.62 34.78
CA LEU A 75 -3.37 -0.65 35.09
C LEU A 75 -2.78 -1.77 34.23
N ALA A 76 -2.23 -2.80 34.89
CA ALA A 76 -1.53 -3.90 34.24
C ALA A 76 -2.39 -4.68 33.22
N ASN A 77 -3.69 -4.82 33.49
CA ASN A 77 -4.64 -5.47 32.58
C ASN A 77 -4.81 -4.67 31.27
N VAL A 78 -4.89 -3.33 31.36
CA VAL A 78 -5.01 -2.45 30.18
C VAL A 78 -3.72 -2.46 29.36
N GLN A 79 -2.56 -2.43 30.02
CA GLN A 79 -1.28 -2.54 29.34
C GLN A 79 -1.14 -3.89 28.63
N SER A 80 -1.52 -4.98 29.30
CA SER A 80 -1.50 -6.33 28.72
C SER A 80 -2.44 -6.47 27.52
N ASP A 81 -3.64 -5.88 27.58
CA ASP A 81 -4.58 -5.89 26.45
C ASP A 81 -4.02 -5.16 25.23
N VAL A 82 -3.42 -3.98 25.42
CA VAL A 82 -2.78 -3.23 24.32
C VAL A 82 -1.63 -4.02 23.69
N ILE A 83 -0.77 -4.62 24.52
CA ILE A 83 0.35 -5.46 24.07
C ILE A 83 -0.17 -6.64 23.23
N GLN A 84 -1.16 -7.39 23.73
CA GLN A 84 -1.72 -8.54 23.03
C GLN A 84 -2.48 -8.13 21.76
N SER A 85 -3.18 -6.98 21.79
CA SER A 85 -3.87 -6.44 20.61
C SER A 85 -2.89 -6.09 19.50
N ASN A 86 -1.79 -5.41 19.82
CA ASN A 86 -0.74 -5.07 18.85
C ASN A 86 -0.05 -6.32 18.30
N ARG A 87 0.26 -7.29 19.16
CA ARG A 87 0.81 -8.60 18.73
C ARG A 87 -0.13 -9.32 17.75
N ARG A 88 -1.42 -9.39 18.06
CA ARG A 88 -2.44 -10.02 17.17
C ARG A 88 -2.57 -9.26 15.85
N ALA A 89 -2.55 -7.93 15.87
CA ALA A 89 -2.58 -7.12 14.67
C ALA A 89 -1.36 -7.38 13.77
N LEU A 90 -0.16 -7.46 14.36
CA LEU A 90 1.07 -7.79 13.64
C LEU A 90 1.02 -9.19 13.02
N LEU A 91 0.56 -10.20 13.79
CA LEU A 91 0.39 -11.57 13.31
C LEU A 91 -0.54 -11.62 12.09
N LYS A 92 -1.71 -10.99 12.20
CA LYS A 92 -2.69 -10.94 11.11
C LYS A 92 -2.12 -10.25 9.87
N ALA A 93 -1.43 -9.12 10.05
CA ALA A 93 -0.79 -8.42 8.95
C ALA A 93 0.27 -9.30 8.27
N ARG A 94 1.16 -9.96 9.03
CA ARG A 94 2.17 -10.87 8.47
C ARG A 94 1.57 -12.08 7.76
N GLN A 95 0.43 -12.60 8.24
CA GLN A 95 -0.29 -13.68 7.57
C GLN A 95 -0.86 -13.22 6.23
N GLN A 96 -1.49 -12.05 6.19
CA GLN A 96 -2.03 -11.45 4.96
C GLN A 96 -0.94 -11.10 3.94
N LEU A 97 0.24 -10.69 4.41
CA LEU A 97 1.37 -10.36 3.55
C LEU A 97 2.05 -11.62 2.98
N GLY A 98 1.94 -12.78 3.63
CA GLY A 98 2.51 -14.04 3.13
C GLY A 98 3.99 -13.93 2.76
N ASP A 99 4.34 -14.44 1.57
CA ASP A 99 5.67 -14.34 0.95
C ASP A 99 5.75 -13.19 -0.06
N THR A 100 4.88 -12.17 0.05
CA THR A 100 4.79 -11.09 -0.94
C THR A 100 6.16 -10.41 -1.10
N PRO A 101 6.78 -10.50 -2.29
CA PRO A 101 8.13 -10.01 -2.47
C PRO A 101 8.19 -8.49 -2.33
N ASP A 102 9.19 -8.04 -1.57
CA ASP A 102 9.76 -6.69 -1.56
C ASP A 102 8.77 -5.52 -1.43
N ILE A 103 7.79 -5.65 -0.51
CA ILE A 103 6.78 -4.60 -0.21
C ILE A 103 7.42 -3.24 0.05
N ALA A 104 8.58 -3.20 0.72
CA ALA A 104 9.34 -1.98 0.97
C ALA A 104 9.70 -1.23 -0.33
N LYS A 105 10.10 -1.96 -1.38
CA LYS A 105 10.41 -1.41 -2.70
C LYS A 105 9.17 -0.82 -3.36
N HIS A 106 8.03 -1.49 -3.25
CA HIS A 106 6.76 -1.00 -3.79
C HIS A 106 6.25 0.23 -3.04
N TYR A 107 6.38 0.27 -1.71
CA TYR A 107 6.12 1.46 -0.90
C TYR A 107 7.01 2.63 -1.32
N ALA A 108 8.33 2.42 -1.44
CA ALA A 108 9.26 3.46 -1.89
C ALA A 108 8.92 4.00 -3.28
N ARG A 109 8.46 3.12 -4.18
CA ARG A 109 7.97 3.51 -5.51
C ARG A 109 6.68 4.31 -5.43
N ALA A 110 5.71 3.90 -4.62
CA ALA A 110 4.48 4.64 -4.39
C ALA A 110 4.77 6.04 -3.85
N ARG A 111 5.61 6.15 -2.81
CA ARG A 111 6.00 7.42 -2.19
C ARG A 111 6.62 8.39 -3.18
N ARG A 112 7.55 7.94 -4.04
CA ARG A 112 8.16 8.79 -5.08
C ARG A 112 7.17 9.29 -6.14
N ARG A 113 6.08 8.57 -6.36
CA ARG A 113 5.15 8.84 -7.46
C ARG A 113 3.85 9.50 -7.02
N LEU A 114 3.56 9.54 -5.72
CA LEU A 114 2.31 10.05 -5.19
C LEU A 114 1.99 11.47 -5.68
N ALA A 115 2.94 12.39 -5.55
CA ALA A 115 2.78 13.77 -6.03
C ALA A 115 2.50 13.82 -7.54
N SER A 116 3.27 13.08 -8.34
CA SER A 116 3.06 13.02 -9.79
C SER A 116 1.70 12.41 -10.17
N LEU A 117 1.19 11.43 -9.41
CA LEU A 117 -0.12 10.85 -9.64
C LEU A 117 -1.24 11.86 -9.36
N GLN A 118 -1.13 12.60 -8.25
CA GLN A 118 -2.07 13.66 -7.85
C GLN A 118 -2.12 14.77 -8.91
N GLU A 119 -0.97 15.19 -9.45
CA GLU A 119 -0.88 16.25 -10.46
C GLU A 119 -1.29 15.80 -11.87
N SER A 120 -1.15 14.51 -12.17
CA SER A 120 -1.37 14.00 -13.53
C SER A 120 -2.84 13.77 -13.91
N GLY A 121 -3.78 13.94 -12.98
CA GLY A 121 -5.19 13.57 -13.17
C GLY A 121 -5.40 12.05 -13.16
N ALA A 122 -4.69 11.32 -12.30
CA ALA A 122 -5.04 9.94 -11.99
C ALA A 122 -6.38 9.90 -11.23
N ASP A 123 -7.05 8.75 -11.23
CA ASP A 123 -8.31 8.60 -10.50
C ASP A 123 -8.13 8.95 -9.01
N PRO A 124 -8.83 9.97 -8.47
CA PRO A 124 -8.62 10.41 -7.09
C PRO A 124 -8.95 9.35 -6.05
N GLY A 125 -9.90 8.45 -6.35
CA GLY A 125 -10.26 7.34 -5.46
C GLY A 125 -9.15 6.30 -5.37
N GLN A 126 -8.54 5.96 -6.50
CA GLN A 126 -7.38 5.09 -6.58
C GLN A 126 -6.16 5.69 -5.87
N VAL A 127 -5.92 6.99 -6.01
CA VAL A 127 -4.84 7.69 -5.30
C VAL A 127 -5.06 7.66 -3.79
N LYS A 128 -6.27 8.00 -3.30
CA LYS A 128 -6.62 7.89 -1.87
C LYS A 128 -6.48 6.46 -1.34
N ARG A 129 -6.83 5.48 -2.16
CA ARG A 129 -6.65 4.06 -1.80
C ARG A 129 -5.16 3.70 -1.66
N LEU A 130 -4.30 4.19 -2.56
CA LEU A 130 -2.85 4.03 -2.46
C LEU A 130 -2.29 4.67 -1.19
N GLU A 131 -2.75 5.87 -0.82
CA GLU A 131 -2.36 6.56 0.42
C GLU A 131 -2.72 5.74 1.67
N ARG A 132 -3.92 5.14 1.71
CA ARG A 132 -4.32 4.25 2.81
C ARG A 132 -3.43 3.01 2.90
N MET A 133 -3.06 2.40 1.78
CA MET A 133 -2.11 1.27 1.76
C MET A 133 -0.71 1.70 2.22
N MET A 134 -0.26 2.89 1.83
CA MET A 134 1.00 3.46 2.33
C MET A 134 0.97 3.68 3.84
N LYS A 135 -0.14 4.21 4.38
CA LYS A 135 -0.34 4.33 5.82
C LYS A 135 -0.34 2.96 6.52
N GLY A 136 -0.96 1.95 5.90
CA GLY A 136 -0.91 0.58 6.39
C GLY A 136 0.50 0.00 6.48
N TYR A 137 1.38 0.33 5.54
CA TYR A 137 2.80 -0.03 5.63
C TYR A 137 3.51 0.64 6.81
N GLU A 138 3.25 1.93 7.05
CA GLU A 138 3.79 2.63 8.22
C GLU A 138 3.29 2.02 9.52
N ASN A 139 1.99 1.71 9.59
CA ASN A 139 1.40 1.04 10.74
C ASN A 139 2.03 -0.33 10.99
N LEU A 140 2.35 -1.10 9.93
CA LEU A 140 3.06 -2.37 10.05
C LEU A 140 4.42 -2.20 10.70
N LEU A 141 5.22 -1.24 10.23
CA LEU A 141 6.55 -0.96 10.79
C LEU A 141 6.47 -0.53 12.26
N GLU A 142 5.46 0.27 12.61
CA GLU A 142 5.24 0.73 13.98
C GLU A 142 4.77 -0.42 14.90
N LEU A 143 3.92 -1.32 14.39
CA LEU A 143 3.53 -2.56 15.09
C LEU A 143 4.76 -3.45 15.36
N GLU A 144 5.65 -3.61 14.37
CA GLU A 144 6.89 -4.38 14.54
C GLU A 144 7.80 -3.76 15.60
N ASP A 145 7.97 -2.44 15.59
CA ASP A 145 8.80 -1.73 16.55
C ASP A 145 8.23 -1.81 17.98
N ILE A 146 6.91 -1.61 18.16
CA ILE A 146 6.28 -1.71 19.48
C ILE A 146 6.38 -3.12 20.05
N VAL A 147 6.11 -4.15 19.24
CA VAL A 147 6.24 -5.54 19.70
C VAL A 147 7.68 -5.85 20.06
N LYS A 148 8.66 -5.43 19.25
CA LYS A 148 10.09 -5.62 19.54
C LYS A 148 10.52 -4.93 20.84
N ARG A 149 10.13 -3.67 21.07
CA ARG A 149 10.44 -2.95 22.32
C ARG A 149 9.83 -3.65 23.54
N THR A 150 8.63 -4.20 23.39
CA THR A 150 7.96 -4.96 24.45
C THR A 150 8.73 -6.25 24.77
N ASP A 151 9.23 -6.93 23.75
CA ASP A 151 10.06 -8.13 23.93
C ASP A 151 11.37 -7.84 24.65
N ASP A 152 12.07 -6.79 24.22
CA ASP A 152 13.33 -6.38 24.84
C ASP A 152 13.11 -6.00 26.32
N GLN A 153 11.93 -5.48 26.67
CA GLN A 153 11.55 -5.22 28.06
C GLN A 153 11.24 -6.50 28.83
N LEU A 154 10.49 -7.45 28.24
CA LEU A 154 10.18 -8.74 28.87
C LEU A 154 11.45 -9.57 29.12
N GLU A 155 12.36 -9.60 28.15
CA GLU A 155 13.65 -10.29 28.25
C GLU A 155 14.48 -9.74 29.42
N ARG A 156 14.55 -8.40 29.58
CA ARG A 156 15.23 -7.77 30.73
C ARG A 156 14.61 -8.13 32.08
N MET A 157 13.33 -8.47 32.10
CA MET A 157 12.61 -8.91 33.31
C MET A 157 12.67 -10.44 33.50
N GLY A 158 13.37 -11.17 32.63
CA GLY A 158 13.44 -12.63 32.65
C GLY A 158 12.16 -13.32 32.18
N GLY A 159 11.25 -12.59 31.53
CA GLY A 159 10.01 -13.11 30.97
C GLY A 159 10.17 -13.57 29.50
N PRO A 160 9.26 -14.44 29.02
CA PRO A 160 9.26 -14.90 27.62
C PRO A 160 8.91 -13.76 26.65
N ARG A 161 9.52 -13.75 25.46
CA ARG A 161 9.28 -12.73 24.42
C ARG A 161 8.01 -13.02 23.63
N LEU A 162 7.35 -11.98 23.14
CA LEU A 162 6.16 -12.06 22.30
C LEU A 162 6.47 -12.53 20.89
N MET A 163 7.61 -12.15 20.30
CA MET A 163 8.02 -12.58 18.95
C MET A 163 8.47 -14.04 18.91
N ASP A 164 8.95 -14.63 20.00
CA ASP A 164 9.26 -16.08 20.06
C ASP A 164 8.03 -16.93 19.74
N SER A 165 6.85 -16.37 20.01
CA SER A 165 5.57 -16.96 19.68
C SER A 165 4.92 -16.34 18.44
N ILE A 166 5.69 -15.72 17.55
CA ILE A 166 5.26 -15.25 16.23
C ILE A 166 6.11 -15.96 15.17
N PRO A 167 5.53 -16.76 14.26
CA PRO A 167 6.29 -17.38 13.20
C PRO A 167 6.88 -16.30 12.30
N THR A 168 8.20 -16.30 12.17
CA THR A 168 8.96 -15.30 11.42
C THR A 168 9.32 -15.80 10.02
N THR A 169 9.32 -17.12 9.80
CA THR A 169 9.60 -17.72 8.49
C THR A 169 8.34 -18.25 7.79
N PRO A 170 8.34 -18.37 6.45
CA PRO A 170 7.25 -19.02 5.71
C PRO A 170 6.98 -20.46 6.16
N GLN A 171 8.04 -21.19 6.54
CA GLN A 171 7.94 -22.57 7.01
C GLN A 171 7.30 -22.66 8.39
N GLU A 172 7.71 -21.80 9.34
CA GLU A 172 7.09 -21.69 10.67
C GLU A 172 5.60 -21.32 10.57
N ARG A 173 5.24 -20.43 9.62
CA ARG A 173 3.83 -20.06 9.39
C ARG A 173 3.00 -21.24 8.90
N ARG A 174 3.52 -22.05 7.96
CA ARG A 174 2.83 -23.26 7.47
C ARG A 174 2.70 -24.31 8.57
N GLN A 175 3.74 -24.49 9.38
CA GLN A 175 3.71 -25.46 10.47
C GLN A 175 2.68 -25.04 11.53
N ARG A 176 2.73 -23.79 11.99
CA ARG A 176 1.72 -23.29 12.94
C ARG A 176 0.30 -23.42 12.40
N HIS A 177 0.07 -23.12 11.11
CA HIS A 177 -1.27 -23.27 10.54
C HIS A 177 -1.74 -24.73 10.53
N ARG A 178 -0.85 -25.70 10.29
CA ARG A 178 -1.17 -27.12 10.44
C ARG A 178 -1.47 -27.45 11.90
N ASP A 179 -0.61 -27.03 12.83
CA ASP A 179 -0.81 -27.27 14.26
C ASP A 179 -2.17 -26.70 14.75
N GLU A 180 -2.58 -25.53 14.26
CA GLU A 180 -3.90 -24.93 14.55
C GLU A 180 -5.07 -25.73 13.97
N VAL A 181 -4.94 -26.24 12.73
CA VAL A 181 -5.95 -27.10 12.09
C VAL A 181 -6.05 -28.44 12.81
N ASP A 182 -4.92 -29.05 13.14
CA ASP A 182 -4.84 -30.32 13.85
C ASP A 182 -5.43 -30.19 15.27
N ALA A 183 -5.08 -29.13 16.00
CA ALA A 183 -5.66 -28.85 17.32
C ALA A 183 -7.18 -28.59 17.26
N HIS A 184 -7.66 -27.91 16.20
CA HIS A 184 -9.10 -27.71 15.99
C HIS A 184 -9.81 -29.03 15.68
N GLN A 185 -9.21 -29.90 14.87
CA GLN A 185 -9.75 -31.22 14.58
C GLN A 185 -9.77 -32.10 15.84
N GLU A 186 -8.68 -32.09 16.61
CA GLU A 186 -8.59 -32.78 17.89
C GLU A 186 -9.64 -32.28 18.89
N ALA A 187 -9.95 -30.98 18.89
CA ALA A 187 -11.01 -30.43 19.73
C ALA A 187 -12.42 -30.91 19.31
N ILE A 188 -12.68 -31.06 18.00
CA ILE A 188 -13.92 -31.66 17.49
C ILE A 188 -13.98 -33.14 17.88
N ASP A 189 -12.91 -33.88 17.66
CA ASP A 189 -12.84 -35.32 17.90
C ASP A 189 -13.02 -35.66 19.39
N ASN A 190 -12.55 -34.77 20.27
CA ASN A 190 -12.71 -34.90 21.73
C ASN A 190 -13.97 -34.21 22.28
N GLY A 191 -14.85 -33.65 21.43
CA GLY A 191 -16.14 -33.10 21.82
C GLY A 191 -16.08 -31.80 22.64
N TYR A 192 -15.04 -30.99 22.45
CA TYR A 192 -14.89 -29.67 23.09
C TYR A 192 -15.65 -28.54 22.34
N PHE A 193 -16.36 -28.86 21.26
CA PHE A 193 -17.17 -27.96 20.43
C PHE A 193 -18.63 -28.42 20.32
#